data_AF-A0A4R0G6I5-F1
#
_entry.id   AF-A0A4R0G6I5-F1
#
_cell.length_a   1.000
_cell.length_b   1.000
_cell.length_c   1.000
_cell.angle_alpha   90.00
_cell.angle_beta   90.00
_cell.angle_gamma   90.00
#
_symmetry.space_group_name_H-M   'P 1'
#
loop_
_entity.id
_entity.type
_entity.pdbx_description
1 polymer ?
#
loop_
_entity_poly.entity_id
_entity_poly.type
_entity_poly.pdbx_seq_one_letter_code
_entity_poly.pdbx_strand_id
1 'polypeptide(L)'
;MELRVVNDRLCTNRRGAAEYLNRSLETINRVASPKHRPTTGWREPVDVVDGQEWYALEDLDVFNASYFQVKRTARMARVHQVTLEGDPDELITAKEFRTLIRVTHGAWSKYVQKSAPHWEQGRDGYLIKPDLEEPGRRGIIRSWKRHRAENWINNRTGSASSTGRPKQDAPPDAEG
;
A
#
# COMPACT_ATOMS: atom_id res chain seq x y z
N MET A 1 -21.71 -18.65 9.45
CA MET A 1 -20.50 -19.49 9.44
C MET A 1 -20.89 -20.95 9.59
N GLU A 2 -20.29 -21.83 8.79
CA GLU A 2 -20.57 -23.26 8.77
C GLU A 2 -19.38 -24.04 9.34
N LEU A 3 -19.65 -24.95 10.27
CA LEU A 3 -18.63 -25.68 11.02
C LEU A 3 -18.80 -27.18 10.86
N ARG A 4 -17.68 -27.88 10.71
CA ARG A 4 -17.64 -29.33 10.61
C ARG A 4 -16.38 -29.88 11.23
N VAL A 5 -16.47 -31.04 11.88
CA VAL A 5 -15.28 -31.79 12.30
C VAL A 5 -14.83 -32.66 11.12
N VAL A 6 -13.59 -32.48 10.70
CA VAL A 6 -12.93 -33.22 9.61
C VAL A 6 -11.57 -33.67 10.12
N ASN A 7 -11.30 -34.98 10.10
CA ASN A 7 -10.07 -35.56 10.66
C ASN A 7 -9.76 -35.07 12.08
N ASP A 8 -10.77 -35.11 12.97
CA ASP A 8 -10.72 -34.62 14.37
C ASP A 8 -10.39 -33.13 14.55
N ARG A 9 -10.39 -32.35 13.46
CA ARG A 9 -10.12 -30.90 13.48
C ARG A 9 -11.40 -30.14 13.19
N LEU A 10 -11.68 -29.10 13.99
CA LEU A 10 -12.78 -28.19 13.72
C LEU A 10 -12.44 -27.33 12.51
N CYS A 11 -13.23 -27.48 11.45
CA CYS A 11 -13.00 -26.89 10.15
C CYS A 11 -14.17 -26.01 9.70
N THR A 12 -13.87 -25.09 8.79
CA THR A 12 -14.84 -24.24 8.09
C THR A 12 -14.53 -24.18 6.60
N ASN A 13 -15.55 -23.91 5.78
CA ASN A 13 -15.37 -23.59 4.38
C ASN A 13 -14.87 -22.13 4.16
N ARG A 14 -14.54 -21.75 2.91
CA ARG A 14 -14.04 -20.40 2.57
C ARG A 14 -14.97 -19.26 3.01
N ARG A 15 -16.29 -19.48 2.97
CA ARG A 15 -17.26 -18.48 3.43
C ARG A 15 -17.16 -18.29 4.94
N GLY A 16 -17.16 -19.39 5.70
CA GLY A 16 -16.97 -19.28 7.14
C GLY A 16 -15.56 -18.81 7.53
N ALA A 17 -14.51 -19.08 6.74
CA ALA A 17 -13.19 -18.48 6.95
C ALA A 17 -13.21 -16.95 6.77
N ALA A 18 -14.01 -16.43 5.84
CA ALA A 18 -14.18 -14.99 5.66
C ALA A 18 -14.89 -14.35 6.86
N GLU A 19 -15.94 -15.00 7.37
CA GLU A 19 -16.62 -14.60 8.61
C GLU A 19 -15.66 -14.66 9.82
N TYR A 20 -14.96 -15.78 10.00
CA TYR A 20 -14.05 -16.03 11.12
C TYR A 20 -12.88 -15.03 11.17
N LEU A 21 -12.26 -14.73 10.03
CA LEU A 21 -11.15 -13.79 9.94
C LEU A 21 -11.59 -12.32 9.82
N ASN A 22 -12.90 -12.06 9.80
CA ASN A 22 -13.50 -10.75 9.57
C ASN A 22 -12.93 -10.08 8.28
N ARG A 23 -13.08 -10.77 7.15
CA ARG A 23 -12.59 -10.35 5.82
C ARG A 23 -13.66 -10.58 4.75
N SER A 24 -13.50 -9.90 3.62
CA SER A 24 -14.35 -10.18 2.45
C SER A 24 -14.07 -11.56 1.90
N LEU A 25 -15.11 -12.22 1.40
CA LEU A 25 -14.99 -13.51 0.70
C LEU A 25 -14.03 -13.42 -0.49
N GLU A 26 -14.01 -12.30 -1.21
CA GLU A 26 -13.06 -12.04 -2.29
C GLU A 26 -11.60 -12.08 -1.80
N THR A 27 -11.33 -11.47 -0.64
CA THR A 27 -9.98 -11.50 -0.05
C THR A 27 -9.55 -12.93 0.26
N ILE A 28 -10.45 -13.71 0.88
CA ILE A 28 -10.20 -15.12 1.20
C ILE A 28 -9.98 -15.94 -0.07
N ASN A 29 -10.85 -15.81 -1.07
CA ASN A 29 -10.70 -16.50 -2.36
C ASN A 29 -9.36 -16.20 -3.03
N ARG A 30 -8.89 -14.95 -2.94
CA ARG A 30 -7.59 -14.56 -3.50
C ARG A 30 -6.44 -15.23 -2.75
N VAL A 31 -6.38 -15.12 -1.42
CA VAL A 31 -5.25 -15.67 -0.63
C VAL A 31 -5.27 -17.21 -0.59
N ALA A 32 -6.46 -17.80 -0.60
CA ALA A 32 -6.67 -19.25 -0.64
C ALA A 32 -6.55 -19.85 -2.05
N SER A 33 -6.27 -19.05 -3.10
CA SER A 33 -6.07 -19.61 -4.44
C SER A 33 -4.72 -20.33 -4.56
N PRO A 34 -4.62 -21.43 -5.34
CA PRO A 34 -3.36 -22.16 -5.52
C PRO A 34 -2.18 -21.28 -5.94
N LYS A 35 -2.46 -20.24 -6.73
CA LYS A 35 -1.48 -19.25 -7.19
C LYS A 35 -0.87 -18.42 -6.04
N HIS A 36 -1.63 -18.16 -4.98
CA HIS A 36 -1.24 -17.23 -3.91
C HIS A 36 -0.87 -17.92 -2.60
N ARG A 37 -1.33 -19.15 -2.35
CA ARG A 37 -0.98 -19.93 -1.14
C ARG A 37 0.53 -19.95 -0.84
N PRO A 38 1.45 -20.21 -1.81
CA PRO A 38 2.88 -20.29 -1.52
C PRO A 38 3.47 -18.97 -0.97
N THR A 39 2.90 -17.84 -1.39
CA THR A 39 3.38 -16.50 -1.01
C THR A 39 2.67 -15.92 0.21
N THR A 40 1.48 -16.43 0.53
CA THR A 40 0.65 -15.91 1.63
C THR A 40 0.78 -16.75 2.89
N GLY A 41 1.19 -18.01 2.77
CA GLY A 41 1.19 -18.97 3.87
C GLY A 41 -0.18 -19.55 4.17
N TRP A 42 -1.16 -19.33 3.29
CA TRP A 42 -2.47 -19.98 3.40
C TRP A 42 -2.31 -21.48 3.18
N ARG A 43 -2.73 -22.28 4.16
CA ARG A 43 -2.54 -23.73 4.16
C ARG A 43 -3.49 -24.45 3.20
N GLU A 44 -3.06 -25.62 2.76
CA GLU A 44 -3.91 -26.57 2.04
C GLU A 44 -5.13 -26.95 2.89
N PRO A 45 -6.29 -27.22 2.26
CA PRO A 45 -7.46 -27.69 2.98
C PRO A 45 -7.17 -29.03 3.66
N VAL A 46 -7.83 -29.25 4.79
CA VAL A 46 -7.80 -30.53 5.52
C VAL A 46 -8.48 -31.61 4.70
N ASP A 47 -9.56 -31.25 4.00
CA ASP A 47 -10.28 -32.14 3.10
C ASP A 47 -11.09 -31.35 2.08
N VAL A 48 -11.55 -32.05 1.04
CA VAL A 48 -12.47 -31.53 0.03
C VAL A 48 -13.72 -32.40 0.04
N VAL A 49 -14.81 -31.86 0.59
CA VAL A 49 -16.10 -32.56 0.70
C VAL A 49 -17.12 -31.86 -0.18
N ASP A 50 -17.80 -32.61 -1.04
CA ASP A 50 -18.80 -32.09 -2.00
C ASP A 50 -18.24 -30.98 -2.91
N GLY A 51 -16.96 -31.10 -3.28
CA GLY A 51 -16.26 -30.10 -4.08
C GLY A 51 -15.91 -28.81 -3.34
N GLN A 52 -16.13 -28.76 -2.02
CA GLN A 52 -15.81 -27.63 -1.17
C GLN A 52 -14.59 -27.91 -0.28
N GLU A 53 -13.65 -26.97 -0.28
CA GLU A 53 -12.47 -27.01 0.56
C GLU A 53 -12.79 -26.64 2.02
N TRP A 54 -12.33 -27.48 2.94
CA TRP A 54 -12.48 -27.30 4.39
C TRP A 54 -11.13 -27.01 5.05
N TYR A 55 -11.06 -25.93 5.82
CA TYR A 55 -9.84 -25.46 6.48
C TYR A 55 -10.01 -25.52 8.00
N ALA A 56 -9.00 -26.04 8.70
CA ALA A 56 -9.00 -26.05 10.16
C ALA A 56 -8.93 -24.63 10.72
N LEU A 57 -9.73 -24.34 11.75
CA LEU A 57 -9.75 -23.02 12.38
C LEU A 57 -8.38 -22.62 12.94
N GLU A 58 -7.65 -23.56 13.53
CA GLU A 58 -6.30 -23.31 14.06
C GLU A 58 -5.30 -22.86 12.97
N ASP A 59 -5.41 -23.39 11.76
CA ASP A 59 -4.57 -22.96 10.63
C ASP A 59 -4.97 -21.54 10.18
N LEU A 60 -6.25 -21.18 10.28
CA LEU A 60 -6.73 -19.81 10.02
C LEU A 60 -6.22 -18.82 11.07
N ASP A 61 -6.12 -19.21 12.34
CA ASP A 61 -5.55 -18.38 13.40
C ASP A 61 -4.06 -18.10 13.18
N VAL A 62 -3.29 -19.15 12.84
CA VAL A 62 -1.88 -19.02 12.47
C VAL A 62 -1.72 -18.11 11.25
N PHE A 63 -2.57 -18.26 10.23
CA PHE A 63 -2.57 -17.39 9.06
C PHE A 63 -2.91 -15.93 9.41
N ASN A 64 -3.89 -15.71 10.27
CA ASN A 64 -4.29 -14.36 10.70
C ASN A 64 -3.13 -13.63 11.37
N ALA A 65 -2.44 -14.30 12.29
CA ALA A 65 -1.29 -13.76 13.00
C ALA A 65 -0.12 -13.47 12.04
N SER A 66 0.25 -14.44 11.21
CA SER A 66 1.42 -14.34 10.33
C SER A 66 1.24 -13.41 9.13
N TYR A 67 0.02 -13.32 8.58
CA TYR A 67 -0.23 -12.55 7.36
C TYR A 67 -0.97 -11.25 7.61
N PHE A 68 -2.20 -11.32 8.16
CA PHE A 68 -3.04 -10.15 8.28
C PHE A 68 -2.58 -9.19 9.38
N GLN A 69 -2.19 -9.71 10.54
CA GLN A 69 -1.69 -8.88 11.63
C GLN A 69 -0.32 -8.28 11.27
N VAL A 70 0.62 -9.06 10.72
CA VAL A 70 1.90 -8.51 10.23
C VAL A 70 1.68 -7.42 9.17
N LYS A 71 0.79 -7.63 8.19
CA LYS A 71 0.48 -6.58 7.20
C LYS A 71 -0.14 -5.34 7.83
N ARG A 72 -0.99 -5.50 8.84
CA ARG A 72 -1.56 -4.38 9.58
C ARG A 72 -0.48 -3.63 10.35
N THR A 73 0.37 -4.32 11.09
CA THR A 73 1.49 -3.74 11.85
C THR A 73 2.49 -3.04 10.92
N ALA A 74 2.88 -3.67 9.81
CA ALA A 74 3.76 -3.06 8.81
C ALA A 74 3.13 -1.81 8.15
N ARG A 75 1.81 -1.80 7.96
CA ARG A 75 1.08 -0.62 7.50
C ARG A 75 1.11 0.50 8.55
N MET A 76 0.99 0.17 9.83
CA MET A 76 1.04 1.14 10.93
C MET A 76 2.47 1.65 11.21
N ALA A 77 3.49 0.79 11.13
CA ALA A 77 4.90 1.17 11.29
C ALA A 77 5.42 2.09 10.16
N ARG A 78 4.77 2.08 8.99
CA ARG A 78 5.03 3.08 7.94
C ARG A 78 4.48 4.48 8.26
N VAL A 79 3.75 4.64 9.36
CA VAL A 79 3.22 5.91 9.88
C VAL A 79 4.14 6.43 11.00
N HIS A 80 5.46 6.32 10.86
CA HIS A 80 6.34 7.16 11.68
C HIS A 80 6.23 8.58 11.15
N GLN A 81 5.72 9.48 11.99
CA GLN A 81 5.67 10.91 11.71
C GLN A 81 7.08 11.37 11.33
N VAL A 82 7.23 11.83 10.10
CA VAL A 82 8.42 12.52 9.65
C VAL A 82 8.38 13.90 10.28
N THR A 83 9.43 14.27 11.00
CA THR A 83 9.71 15.66 11.37
C THR A 83 10.75 16.19 10.40
N LEU A 84 10.45 17.29 9.72
CA LEU A 84 11.37 18.00 8.85
C LEU A 84 12.15 19.01 9.69
N GLU A 85 13.47 18.91 9.69
CA GLU A 85 14.33 19.87 10.41
C GLU A 85 14.26 21.28 9.78
N GLY A 86 14.41 22.32 10.62
CA GLY A 86 14.47 23.75 10.26
C GLY A 86 13.14 24.50 10.42
N ASP A 87 13.02 25.70 9.84
CA ASP A 87 11.90 26.61 10.12
C ASP A 87 10.56 26.08 9.51
N PRO A 88 9.50 25.91 10.32
CA PRO A 88 8.18 25.48 9.87
C PRO A 88 7.54 26.35 8.77
N ASP A 89 7.82 27.65 8.75
CA ASP A 89 7.26 28.61 7.79
C ASP A 89 8.16 28.82 6.57
N GLU A 90 9.34 28.18 6.54
CA GLU A 90 10.24 28.21 5.40
C GLU A 90 9.57 27.60 4.16
N LEU A 91 9.69 28.30 3.03
CA LEU A 91 9.23 27.82 1.73
C LEU A 91 10.22 26.83 1.15
N ILE A 92 9.83 25.56 1.10
CA ILE A 92 10.58 24.52 0.38
C ILE A 92 10.18 24.49 -1.09
N THR A 93 11.17 24.28 -1.95
CA THR A 93 11.01 24.21 -3.40
C THR A 93 10.40 22.88 -3.85
N ALA A 94 9.89 22.82 -5.08
CA ALA A 94 9.47 21.58 -5.71
C ALA A 94 10.56 20.49 -5.72
N LYS A 95 11.84 20.88 -5.85
CA LYS A 95 12.96 19.94 -5.83
C LYS A 95 13.13 19.30 -4.45
N GLU A 96 13.05 20.10 -3.39
CA GLU A 96 13.15 19.64 -2.01
C GLU A 96 11.95 18.78 -1.66
N PHE A 97 10.73 19.25 -1.92
CA PHE A 97 9.52 18.49 -1.62
C PHE A 97 9.52 17.13 -2.32
N ARG A 98 9.88 17.09 -3.62
CA ARG A 98 10.06 15.84 -4.36
C ARG A 98 11.04 14.88 -3.68
N THR A 99 12.15 15.42 -3.16
CA THR A 99 13.19 14.65 -2.47
C THR A 99 12.66 14.06 -1.16
N LEU A 100 11.94 14.86 -0.38
CA LEU A 100 11.30 14.44 0.88
C LEU A 100 10.32 13.27 0.67
N ILE A 101 9.56 13.29 -0.43
CA ILE A 101 8.57 12.25 -0.72
C ILE A 101 9.15 11.08 -1.54
N ARG A 102 10.44 11.13 -1.89
CA ARG A 102 11.21 10.12 -2.62
C ARG A 102 10.59 9.69 -3.96
N VAL A 103 10.12 10.65 -4.76
CA VAL A 103 9.55 10.36 -6.09
C VAL A 103 10.47 10.82 -7.22
N THR A 104 10.43 10.13 -8.35
CA THR A 104 11.22 10.50 -9.54
C THR A 104 10.69 11.79 -10.16
N HIS A 105 11.51 12.48 -10.96
CA HIS A 105 11.06 13.68 -11.69
C HIS A 105 9.84 13.41 -12.58
N GLY A 106 9.81 12.27 -13.29
CA GLY A 106 8.67 11.92 -14.15
C GLY A 106 7.38 11.66 -13.36
N ALA A 107 7.48 11.04 -12.19
CA ALA A 107 6.33 10.86 -11.30
C ALA A 107 5.85 12.21 -10.74
N TRP A 108 6.79 13.07 -10.34
CA TRP A 108 6.51 14.42 -9.88
C TRP A 108 5.72 15.24 -10.92
N SER A 109 6.18 15.28 -12.17
CA SER A 109 5.48 16.01 -13.25
C SER A 109 4.05 15.50 -13.43
N LYS A 110 3.82 14.19 -13.36
CA LYS A 110 2.47 13.60 -13.41
C LYS A 110 1.61 14.02 -12.21
N TYR A 111 2.19 14.07 -11.01
CA TYR A 111 1.47 14.47 -9.81
C TYR A 111 1.07 15.94 -9.86
N VAL A 112 1.97 16.82 -10.34
CA VAL A 112 1.68 18.24 -10.59
C VAL A 112 0.54 18.37 -11.61
N GLN A 113 0.63 17.66 -12.75
CA GLN A 113 -0.42 17.69 -13.78
C GLN A 113 -1.80 17.27 -13.23
N LYS A 114 -1.84 16.24 -12.39
CA LYS A 114 -3.08 15.79 -11.73
C LYS A 114 -3.59 16.76 -10.67
N SER A 115 -2.73 17.60 -10.11
CA SER A 115 -3.10 18.50 -9.00
C SER A 115 -3.47 19.89 -9.47
N ALA A 116 -2.94 20.36 -10.60
CA ALA A 116 -3.19 21.70 -11.12
C ALA A 116 -4.69 22.07 -11.24
N PRO A 117 -5.59 21.21 -11.77
CA PRO A 117 -7.02 21.53 -11.83
C PRO A 117 -7.67 21.72 -10.45
N HIS A 118 -7.16 21.03 -9.42
CA HIS A 118 -7.65 21.17 -8.04
C HIS A 118 -7.13 22.46 -7.41
N TRP A 119 -5.88 22.83 -7.68
CA TRP A 119 -5.27 24.06 -7.17
C TRP A 119 -5.98 25.31 -7.69
N GLU A 120 -6.38 25.30 -8.96
CA GLU A 120 -7.21 26.35 -9.59
C GLU A 120 -8.56 26.52 -8.87
N GLN A 121 -9.11 25.44 -8.32
CA GLN A 121 -10.34 25.44 -7.50
C GLN A 121 -10.07 25.76 -6.02
N GLY A 122 -8.84 26.10 -5.64
CA GLY A 122 -8.45 26.38 -4.27
C GLY A 122 -8.38 25.15 -3.36
N ARG A 123 -8.32 23.94 -3.92
CA ARG A 123 -8.31 22.68 -3.19
C ARG A 123 -6.99 21.92 -3.37
N ASP A 124 -6.70 21.03 -2.42
CA ASP A 124 -5.59 20.09 -2.57
C ASP A 124 -5.94 19.00 -3.60
N GLY A 125 -4.95 18.59 -4.38
CA GLY A 125 -5.07 17.53 -5.38
C GLY A 125 -4.29 16.29 -4.97
N TYR A 126 -3.62 15.66 -5.94
CA TYR A 126 -2.67 14.59 -5.66
C TYR A 126 -1.48 15.08 -4.81
N LEU A 127 -1.14 16.35 -4.96
CA LEU A 127 -0.24 17.13 -4.12
C LEU A 127 -1.04 18.29 -3.49
N ILE A 128 -0.61 18.73 -2.31
CA ILE A 128 -1.15 19.94 -1.69
C ILE A 128 -0.95 21.17 -2.57
N LYS A 129 -1.88 22.11 -2.47
CA LYS A 129 -1.78 23.40 -3.14
C LYS A 129 -0.52 24.15 -2.68
N PRO A 130 0.29 24.68 -3.61
CA PRO A 130 1.43 25.53 -3.26
C PRO A 130 1.01 26.73 -2.41
N ASP A 131 1.89 27.14 -1.50
CA ASP A 131 1.73 28.36 -0.73
C ASP A 131 2.14 29.59 -1.55
N LEU A 132 3.10 29.40 -2.46
CA LEU A 132 3.57 30.43 -3.38
C LEU A 132 3.74 29.87 -4.79
N GLU A 133 3.24 30.60 -5.78
CA GLU A 133 3.45 30.36 -7.20
C GLU A 133 4.06 31.60 -7.85
N GLU A 134 5.22 31.46 -8.48
CA GLU A 134 5.94 32.56 -9.12
C GLU A 134 6.29 32.21 -10.57
N PRO A 135 6.31 33.19 -11.49
CA PRO A 135 6.79 32.97 -12.84
C PRO A 135 8.31 32.73 -12.84
N GLY A 136 8.75 31.59 -13.37
CA GLY A 136 10.14 31.24 -13.57
C GLY A 136 10.54 31.20 -15.06
N ARG A 137 11.84 31.06 -15.32
CA ARG A 137 12.40 31.00 -16.69
C ARG A 137 11.82 29.89 -17.57
N ARG A 138 11.26 28.83 -16.98
CA ARG A 138 10.68 27.67 -17.67
C ARG A 138 9.35 27.25 -17.05
N GLY A 139 8.43 28.20 -16.89
CA GLY A 139 7.08 27.97 -16.34
C GLY A 139 6.96 28.41 -14.89
N ILE A 140 6.01 27.85 -14.16
CA ILE A 140 5.66 28.27 -12.79
C ILE A 140 6.55 27.57 -11.76
N ILE A 141 7.24 28.34 -10.92
CA ILE A 141 7.93 27.88 -9.73
C ILE A 141 6.89 27.78 -8.60
N ARG A 142 6.90 26.65 -7.90
CA ARG A 142 5.97 26.35 -6.82
C ARG A 142 6.75 26.06 -5.56
N SER A 143 6.28 26.63 -4.46
CA SER A 143 6.87 26.47 -3.14
C SER A 143 5.80 26.20 -2.09
N TRP A 144 6.18 25.45 -1.06
CA TRP A 144 5.29 25.03 0.02
C TRP A 144 5.94 25.35 1.35
N LYS A 145 5.16 25.78 2.35
CA LYS A 145 5.65 25.89 3.71
C LYS A 145 6.03 24.51 4.24
N ARG A 146 7.17 24.41 4.92
CA ARG A 146 7.73 23.15 5.43
C ARG A 146 6.72 22.38 6.28
N HIS A 147 6.03 23.05 7.21
CA HIS A 147 5.03 22.39 8.07
C HIS A 147 3.83 21.84 7.29
N ARG A 148 3.40 22.48 6.19
CA ARG A 148 2.30 21.96 5.36
C ARG A 148 2.73 20.71 4.61
N ALA A 149 3.96 20.72 4.07
CA ALA A 149 4.54 19.55 3.42
C ALA A 149 4.71 18.39 4.42
N GLU A 150 5.21 18.66 5.63
CA GLU A 150 5.32 17.69 6.73
C GLU A 150 3.96 17.09 7.10
N ASN A 151 2.98 17.95 7.38
CA ASN A 151 1.63 17.55 7.74
C ASN A 151 1.02 16.67 6.64
N TRP A 152 1.21 17.03 5.38
CA TRP A 152 0.76 16.20 4.27
C TRP A 152 1.53 14.87 4.16
N ILE A 153 2.85 14.85 4.37
CA ILE A 153 3.64 13.61 4.36
C ILE A 153 3.15 12.63 5.44
N ASN A 154 2.80 13.17 6.60
CA ASN A 154 2.35 12.38 7.76
C ASN A 154 0.90 11.91 7.64
N ASN A 155 0.05 12.69 6.95
CA ASN A 155 -1.38 12.38 6.79
C ASN A 155 -1.75 11.83 5.41
N ARG A 156 -0.82 11.76 4.45
CA ARG A 156 -1.11 11.16 3.15
C ARG A 156 -1.51 9.71 3.38
N THR A 157 -2.73 9.36 2.97
CA THR A 157 -3.20 7.99 2.95
C THR A 157 -2.21 7.20 2.10
N GLY A 158 -1.32 6.43 2.74
CA GLY A 158 -0.24 5.76 2.04
C GLY A 158 -0.81 5.00 0.85
N SER A 159 -0.52 5.49 -0.36
CA SER A 159 -0.72 4.69 -1.56
C SER A 159 0.22 3.53 -1.37
N ALA A 160 -0.32 2.38 -0.95
CA ALA A 160 0.42 1.14 -0.85
C ALA A 160 1.13 1.01 -2.19
N SER A 161 2.46 1.16 -2.17
CA SER A 161 3.29 1.04 -3.35
C SER A 161 2.79 -0.18 -4.11
N SER A 162 2.19 0.02 -5.29
CA SER A 162 1.94 -1.09 -6.19
C SER A 162 3.29 -1.79 -6.31
N THR A 163 3.36 -3.05 -5.93
CA THR A 163 4.54 -3.89 -6.17
C THR A 163 4.82 -3.83 -7.65
N GLY A 164 5.73 -2.94 -8.04
CA GLY A 164 6.30 -2.93 -9.37
C GLY A 164 6.93 -4.29 -9.57
N ARG A 165 6.58 -4.93 -10.69
CA ARG A 165 7.23 -6.15 -11.18
C ARG A 165 8.75 -5.94 -11.09
N PRO A 166 9.52 -6.89 -10.54
CA PRO A 166 10.98 -6.79 -10.59
C PRO A 166 11.37 -6.61 -12.06
N LYS A 167 12.12 -5.55 -12.37
CA LYS A 167 12.87 -5.52 -13.63
C LYS A 167 13.82 -6.71 -13.53
N GLN A 168 13.68 -7.68 -14.43
CA GLN A 168 14.77 -8.61 -14.69
C GLN A 168 15.93 -7.75 -15.19
N ASP A 169 16.99 -7.68 -14.39
CA ASP A 169 18.31 -7.31 -14.91
C ASP A 169 18.63 -8.32 -16.00
N ALA A 170 18.75 -7.84 -17.23
CA ALA A 170 19.33 -8.63 -18.30
C ALA A 170 20.80 -8.89 -17.93
N PRO A 171 21.28 -10.14 -17.97
CA PRO A 171 22.69 -10.42 -17.77
C PRO A 171 23.52 -9.72 -18.86
N PRO A 172 24.74 -9.26 -18.54
CA PRO A 172 25.66 -8.77 -19.54
C PRO A 172 26.01 -9.92 -20.48
N ASP A 173 25.70 -9.77 -21.77
CA ASP A 173 26.21 -10.65 -22.81
C ASP A 173 27.74 -10.64 -22.72
N ALA A 174 28.27 -11.80 -22.35
CA ALA A 174 29.66 -12.14 -22.54
C ALA A 174 29.91 -12.40 -24.03
N GLU A 175 31.11 -12.01 -24.44
CA GLU A 175 31.66 -11.99 -25.79
C GLU A 175 31.45 -13.28 -26.61
N GLY A 176 31.36 -13.07 -27.93
CA GLY A 176 31.50 -14.06 -29.00
C GLY A 176 31.68 -13.37 -30.33
#